data_AF-A0A6N8T7Z3-F1
#
_entry.id   AF-A0A6N8T7Z3-F1
#
_cell.length_a   1.000
_cell.length_b   1.000
_cell.length_c   1.000
_cell.angle_alpha   90.00
_cell.angle_beta   90.00
_cell.angle_gamma   90.00
#
_symmetry.space_group_name_H-M   'P 1'
#
loop_
_entity.id
_entity.type
_entity.pdbx_description
1 polymer ?
#
loop_
_entity_poly.entity_id
_entity_poly.type
_entity_poly.pdbx_seq_one_letter_code
_entity_poly.pdbx_strand_id
1 'polypeptide(L)'
;MSITGDIELDETGITFENGEQVTFDEQVADRLTVDGQSVEAHVFSLAEARDPVLLNGNRLCGAPVTYAASWETSDGNGTILAVFSTPEPPQSDADMCASYTYE
;
A
#
# COMPACT_ATOMS: atom_id res chain seq x y z
N MET A 1 0.46 14.92 11.34
CA MET A 1 0.00 13.68 12.03
C MET A 1 0.02 12.60 10.97
N SER A 2 0.78 11.53 11.18
CA SER A 2 0.84 10.41 10.22
C SER A 2 -0.50 9.66 10.24
N ILE A 3 -1.04 9.32 9.06
CA ILE A 3 -2.31 8.59 8.95
C ILE A 3 -2.13 7.15 9.44
N THR A 4 -1.02 6.52 9.07
CA THR A 4 -0.71 5.14 9.42
C THR A 4 0.08 4.98 10.71
N GLY A 5 0.78 6.04 11.15
CA GLY A 5 1.87 5.91 12.12
C GLY A 5 3.09 5.25 11.48
N ASP A 6 4.02 4.78 12.31
CA ASP A 6 5.10 3.90 11.88
C ASP A 6 4.52 2.56 11.37
N ILE A 7 5.19 1.94 10.40
CA ILE A 7 4.81 0.64 9.86
C ILE A 7 6.01 -0.30 9.76
N GLU A 8 5.75 -1.59 9.87
CA GLU A 8 6.64 -2.65 9.41
C GLU A 8 6.06 -3.21 8.12
N LEU A 9 6.81 -3.12 7.02
CA LEU A 9 6.43 -3.64 5.71
C LEU A 9 7.38 -4.77 5.32
N ASP A 10 6.83 -5.93 5.01
CA ASP A 10 7.57 -7.08 4.50
C ASP A 10 6.76 -7.86 3.46
N GLU A 11 7.28 -8.99 2.98
CA GLU A 11 6.64 -9.83 1.96
C GLU A 11 5.33 -10.50 2.41
N THR A 12 5.07 -10.54 3.73
CA THR A 12 3.89 -11.15 4.32
C THR A 12 2.77 -10.15 4.60
N GLY A 13 3.10 -8.86 4.68
CA GLY A 13 2.10 -7.85 5.00
C GLY A 13 2.63 -6.52 5.51
N ILE A 14 1.72 -5.76 6.11
CA ILE A 14 1.96 -4.49 6.78
C ILE A 14 1.51 -4.62 8.23
N THR A 15 2.38 -4.33 9.18
CA THR A 15 2.01 -4.14 10.58
C THR A 15 2.02 -2.65 10.90
N PHE A 16 0.92 -2.13 11.44
CA PHE A 16 0.78 -0.73 11.83
C PHE A 16 1.16 -0.52 13.29
N GLU A 17 1.59 0.69 13.65
CA GLU A 17 2.01 1.07 15.01
C GLU A 17 0.99 0.72 16.11
N ASN A 18 -0.31 0.75 15.80
CA ASN A 18 -1.36 0.39 16.77
C ASN A 18 -1.61 -1.13 16.91
N GLY A 19 -0.83 -1.97 16.22
CA GLY A 19 -0.93 -3.43 16.22
C GLY A 19 -1.90 -4.01 15.20
N GLU A 20 -2.64 -3.18 14.46
CA GLU A 20 -3.41 -3.65 13.30
C GLU A 20 -2.45 -4.17 12.23
N GLN A 21 -2.92 -5.09 11.40
CA GLN A 21 -2.11 -5.73 10.37
C GLN A 21 -2.87 -5.79 9.06
N VAL A 22 -2.19 -5.93 7.94
CA VAL A 22 -2.76 -6.29 6.64
C VAL A 22 -1.90 -7.41 6.10
N THR A 23 -2.50 -8.54 5.74
CA THR A 23 -1.75 -9.71 5.25
C THR A 23 -1.83 -9.78 3.74
N PHE A 24 -0.69 -10.00 3.11
CA PHE A 24 -0.59 -10.24 1.67
C PHE A 24 -0.88 -11.71 1.36
N ASP A 25 -1.53 -11.97 0.23
CA ASP A 25 -1.79 -13.32 -0.29
C ASP A 25 -0.70 -13.73 -1.26
N GLU A 26 -0.57 -12.98 -2.37
CA GLU A 26 0.46 -13.18 -3.38
C GLU A 26 0.88 -11.87 -4.04
N GLN A 27 2.14 -11.84 -4.53
CA GLN A 27 2.63 -10.78 -5.41
C GLN A 27 2.07 -10.98 -6.82
N VAL A 28 1.28 -10.02 -7.29
CA VAL A 28 0.58 -10.07 -8.58
C VAL A 28 1.31 -9.31 -9.70
N ALA A 29 2.26 -8.43 -9.35
CA ALA A 29 3.13 -7.76 -10.31
C ALA A 29 4.45 -7.26 -9.67
N ASP A 30 5.48 -7.12 -10.51
CA ASP A 30 6.80 -6.56 -10.18
C ASP A 30 7.03 -5.14 -10.76
N ARG A 31 6.00 -4.56 -11.39
CA ARG A 31 6.04 -3.20 -11.95
C ARG A 31 4.69 -2.51 -11.82
N LEU A 32 4.73 -1.19 -11.72
CA LEU A 32 3.55 -0.33 -11.73
C LEU A 32 3.81 0.88 -12.65
N THR A 33 2.77 1.42 -13.26
CA THR A 33 2.86 2.72 -13.95
C THR A 33 2.62 3.84 -12.95
N VAL A 34 3.66 4.60 -12.63
CA VAL A 34 3.62 5.75 -11.72
C VAL A 34 3.88 7.02 -12.53
N ASP A 35 2.96 7.98 -12.49
CA ASP A 35 3.07 9.24 -13.26
C ASP A 35 3.32 9.02 -14.77
N GLY A 36 2.75 7.95 -15.33
CA GLY A 36 2.92 7.56 -16.73
C GLY A 36 4.25 6.87 -17.05
N GLN A 37 5.10 6.60 -16.05
CA GLN A 37 6.36 5.87 -16.20
C GLN A 37 6.26 4.48 -15.56
N SER A 38 6.76 3.45 -16.25
CA SER A 38 6.84 2.13 -15.64
C SER A 38 8.03 2.07 -14.67
N VAL A 39 7.75 1.86 -13.39
CA VAL A 39 8.75 1.71 -12.32
C VAL A 39 8.78 0.28 -11.80
N GLU A 40 9.89 -0.12 -11.18
CA GLU A 40 9.96 -1.36 -10.40
C GLU A 40 9.14 -1.18 -9.12
N ALA A 41 8.24 -2.13 -8.85
CA ALA A 41 7.31 -2.03 -7.73
C ALA A 41 6.89 -3.43 -7.27
N HIS A 42 6.62 -3.61 -6.00
CA HIS A 42 6.03 -4.85 -5.50
C HIS A 42 4.53 -4.64 -5.33
N VAL A 43 3.72 -5.28 -6.17
CA VAL A 43 2.25 -5.22 -6.09
C VAL A 43 1.74 -6.53 -5.49
N PHE A 44 1.09 -6.44 -4.34
CA PHE A 44 0.52 -7.56 -3.61
C PHE A 44 -1.00 -7.47 -3.57
N SER A 45 -1.65 -8.62 -3.72
CA SER A 45 -3.04 -8.80 -3.31
C SER A 45 -3.11 -9.04 -1.80
N LEU A 46 -4.20 -8.59 -1.18
CA LEU A 46 -4.46 -8.86 0.23
C LEU A 46 -5.20 -10.19 0.39
N ALA A 47 -4.84 -10.96 1.42
CA ALA A 47 -5.52 -12.22 1.77
C ALA A 47 -6.99 -12.01 2.14
N GLU A 48 -7.30 -10.86 2.74
CA GLU A 48 -8.68 -10.42 2.98
C GLU A 48 -8.79 -8.91 2.77
N ALA A 49 -9.84 -8.50 2.04
CA ALA A 49 -10.10 -7.09 1.81
C ALA A 49 -10.47 -6.37 3.11
N ARG A 50 -9.72 -5.33 3.49
CA ARG A 50 -9.91 -4.67 4.79
C ARG A 50 -9.52 -3.20 4.81
N ASP A 51 -10.11 -2.46 5.74
CA ASP A 51 -9.81 -1.05 6.01
C ASP A 51 -9.68 -0.87 7.52
N PRO A 52 -8.49 -1.19 8.09
CA PRO A 52 -8.27 -1.15 9.53
C PRO A 52 -8.42 0.28 10.07
N VAL A 53 -8.89 0.38 11.31
CA VAL A 53 -8.92 1.66 12.02
C VAL A 53 -7.54 1.86 12.64
N LEU A 54 -6.83 2.87 12.15
CA LEU A 54 -5.47 3.21 12.53
C LEU A 54 -5.47 4.23 13.67
N LEU A 55 -4.28 4.75 13.99
CA LEU A 55 -4.10 5.79 15.00
C LEU A 55 -5.04 6.98 14.75
N ASN A 56 -5.56 7.54 15.83
CA ASN A 56 -6.49 8.67 15.81
C ASN A 56 -7.81 8.42 15.05
N GLY A 57 -8.18 7.16 14.81
CA GLY A 57 -9.40 6.81 14.09
C GLY A 57 -9.28 6.93 12.57
N ASN A 58 -8.05 7.06 12.06
CA ASN A 58 -7.77 7.12 10.64
C ASN A 58 -8.04 5.78 9.95
N ARG A 59 -8.18 5.82 8.63
CA ARG A 59 -8.40 4.67 7.75
C ARG A 59 -7.46 4.76 6.55
N LEU A 60 -7.24 3.65 5.85
CA LEU A 60 -6.40 3.64 4.66
C LEU A 60 -7.13 4.35 3.52
N CYS A 61 -8.27 3.80 3.12
CA CYS A 61 -9.05 4.32 2.00
C CYS A 61 -10.49 4.70 2.36
N GLY A 62 -10.94 4.38 3.58
CA GLY A 62 -12.36 4.49 3.94
C GLY A 62 -13.24 3.44 3.25
N ALA A 63 -12.62 2.51 2.53
CA ALA A 63 -13.20 1.36 1.84
C ALA A 63 -12.22 0.18 1.93
N PRO A 64 -12.70 -1.07 1.87
CA PRO A 64 -11.82 -2.24 1.94
C PRO A 64 -10.71 -2.18 0.90
N VAL A 65 -9.47 -2.17 1.35
CA VAL A 65 -8.27 -2.29 0.51
C VAL A 65 -8.17 -3.73 0.04
N THR A 66 -7.86 -3.93 -1.23
CA THR A 66 -7.72 -5.23 -1.90
C THR A 66 -6.31 -5.46 -2.43
N TYR A 67 -5.58 -4.39 -2.74
CA TYR A 67 -4.18 -4.45 -3.18
C TYR A 67 -3.34 -3.39 -2.47
N ALA A 68 -2.06 -3.69 -2.32
CA ALA A 68 -1.02 -2.76 -1.89
C ALA A 68 0.12 -2.81 -2.91
N ALA A 69 0.72 -1.65 -3.19
CA ALA A 69 1.93 -1.57 -4.00
C ALA A 69 2.99 -0.77 -3.24
N SER A 70 4.25 -1.21 -3.32
CA SER A 70 5.38 -0.45 -2.80
C SER A 70 6.45 -0.23 -3.84
N TRP A 71 7.05 0.95 -3.85
CA TRP A 71 8.19 1.30 -4.71
C TRP A 71 9.07 2.37 -4.06
N GLU A 72 10.29 2.53 -4.54
CA GLU A 72 11.20 3.56 -4.05
C GLU A 72 10.82 4.95 -4.56
N THR A 73 10.99 5.96 -3.70
CA THR A 73 10.89 7.38 -4.09
C THR A 73 11.91 7.71 -5.19
N SER A 74 11.62 8.73 -6.00
CA SER A 74 12.49 9.09 -7.13
C SER A 74 13.92 9.50 -6.74
N ASP A 75 14.11 9.97 -5.49
CA ASP A 75 15.42 10.31 -4.92
C ASP A 75 16.09 9.13 -4.19
N GLY A 76 15.41 8.00 -4.05
CA GLY A 76 15.93 6.75 -3.48
C GLY A 76 16.11 6.76 -1.96
N ASN A 77 15.59 7.76 -1.24
CA ASN A 77 15.75 7.86 0.23
C ASN A 77 14.48 7.47 0.99
N GLY A 78 13.55 6.79 0.34
CA GLY A 78 12.28 6.44 0.96
C GLY A 78 11.47 5.46 0.13
N THR A 79 10.45 4.89 0.76
CA THR A 79 9.49 3.95 0.15
C THR A 79 8.12 4.60 0.09
N ILE A 80 7.46 4.48 -1.06
CA ILE A 80 6.06 4.81 -1.23
C ILE A 80 5.24 3.53 -1.08
N LEU A 81 4.18 3.59 -0.28
CA LEU A 81 3.14 2.58 -0.17
C LEU A 81 1.84 3.16 -0.74
N ALA A 82 1.35 2.59 -1.83
CA ALA A 82 0.00 2.86 -2.32
C ALA A 82 -0.94 1.70 -2.00
N VAL A 83 -2.19 2.04 -1.76
CA VAL A 83 -3.26 1.09 -1.46
C VAL A 83 -4.43 1.32 -2.43
N PHE A 84 -5.11 0.23 -2.77
CA PHE A 84 -6.14 0.19 -3.80
C PHE A 84 -7.36 -0.56 -3.28
N SER A 85 -8.55 -0.11 -3.68
CA SER A 85 -9.83 -0.79 -3.39
C SER A 85 -10.48 -1.29 -4.69
N THR A 86 -9.66 -1.68 -5.66
CA THR A 86 -10.10 -2.16 -6.99
C THR A 86 -10.42 -3.65 -6.97
N PRO A 87 -11.35 -4.12 -7.82
CA PRO A 87 -11.64 -5.55 -7.95
C PRO A 87 -10.58 -6.32 -8.75
N GLU A 88 -9.78 -5.62 -9.55
CA GLU A 88 -8.73 -6.18 -10.41
C GLU A 88 -7.35 -5.61 -9.99
N PRO A 89 -6.25 -6.34 -10.26
CA PRO A 89 -4.91 -5.87 -9.94
C PRO A 89 -4.62 -4.50 -10.57
N PRO A 90 -4.13 -3.52 -9.79
CA PRO A 90 -3.86 -2.19 -10.30
C PRO A 90 -2.69 -2.22 -11.30
N GLN A 91 -2.82 -1.44 -12.37
CA GLN A 91 -1.75 -1.27 -13.37
C GLN A 91 -1.05 0.08 -13.26
N SER A 92 -1.66 1.04 -12.55
CA SER A 92 -1.14 2.39 -12.36
C SER A 92 -1.51 2.95 -11.00
N ASP A 93 -0.73 3.93 -10.53
CA ASP A 93 -1.05 4.75 -9.36
C ASP A 93 -2.36 5.54 -9.51
N ALA A 94 -2.85 5.75 -10.75
CA ALA A 94 -4.12 6.45 -10.99
C ALA A 94 -5.34 5.81 -10.31
N ASP A 95 -5.28 4.50 -10.03
CA ASP A 95 -6.35 3.75 -9.38
C ASP A 95 -6.20 3.68 -7.84
N MET A 96 -5.15 4.29 -7.27
CA MET A 96 -4.90 4.25 -5.84
C MET A 96 -5.96 5.05 -5.08
N CYS A 97 -6.39 4.53 -3.94
CA CYS A 97 -7.29 5.25 -3.05
C CYS A 97 -6.53 6.06 -2.00
N ALA A 98 -5.31 5.66 -1.64
CA ALA A 98 -4.38 6.44 -0.84
C ALA A 98 -2.93 6.04 -1.12
N SER A 99 -2.01 6.96 -0.81
CA SER A 99 -0.56 6.74 -0.85
C SER A 99 0.12 7.35 0.37
N TYR A 100 1.15 6.69 0.87
CA TYR A 100 1.96 7.11 2.01
C TYR A 100 3.44 7.01 1.66
N THR A 101 4.24 7.95 2.14
CA THR A 101 5.70 7.96 1.95
C THR A 101 6.38 7.78 3.28
N TYR A 102 7.38 6.91 3.32
CA TYR A 102 8.20 6.58 4.48
C TYR A 102 9.67 6.84 4.16
N GLU A 103 10.40 7.44 5.11
CA GLU A 103 11.82 7.82 5.05
C GLU A 103 12.60 7.14 6.18
#